data_AF-A0A2V9LVF1-F1
#
_entry.id   AF-A0A2V9LVF1-F1
#
_cell.length_a   1.000
_cell.length_b   1.000
_cell.length_c   1.000
_cell.angle_alpha   90.00
_cell.angle_beta   90.00
_cell.angle_gamma   90.00
#
_symmetry.space_group_name_H-M   'P 1'
#
loop_
_entity.id
_entity.type
_entity.pdbx_description
1 polymer ?
#
loop_
_entity_poly.entity_id
_entity_poly.type
_entity_poly.pdbx_seq_one_letter_code
_entity_poly.pdbx_strand_id
1 'polypeptide(L)'
;MPADFISNLYVFVLAAFVGFEVIRRVSPLLHTPLMSLTNALDAIVVVAAIIIAGRHETALSTVLGVVAVAASFSNMVGGFLITDRMLRMFKLSKTKKP
;
A
#
# COMPACT_ATOMS: atom_id res chain seq x y z
N MET A 1 26.35 0.44 -15.31
CA MET A 1 25.03 0.00 -14.77
C MET A 1 25.30 -0.63 -13.41
N PRO A 2 24.59 -0.23 -12.33
CA PRO A 2 24.69 -0.98 -11.07
C PRO A 2 24.43 -2.47 -11.35
N ALA A 3 25.14 -3.36 -10.66
CA ALA A 3 25.10 -4.80 -10.92
C ALA A 3 23.67 -5.37 -10.91
N ASP A 4 22.78 -4.76 -10.11
CA ASP A 4 21.40 -5.19 -9.94
C ASP A 4 20.39 -4.48 -10.86
N PHE A 5 20.81 -3.55 -11.74
CA PHE A 5 19.87 -2.78 -12.55
C PHE A 5 19.03 -3.68 -13.46
N ILE A 6 19.66 -4.63 -14.15
CA ILE A 6 18.97 -5.58 -15.03
C ILE A 6 18.03 -6.46 -14.21
N SER A 7 18.47 -6.96 -13.05
CA SER A 7 17.66 -7.79 -12.15
C SER A 7 16.44 -7.03 -11.61
N ASN A 8 16.61 -5.79 -11.13
CA ASN A 8 15.52 -4.95 -10.62
C ASN A 8 14.54 -4.57 -11.73
N LEU A 9 15.04 -4.32 -12.94
CA LEU A 9 14.18 -4.06 -14.11
C LEU A 9 13.36 -5.30 -14.47
N TYR A 10 13.97 -6.49 -14.43
CA TYR A 10 13.28 -7.76 -14.61
C TYR A 10 12.16 -7.94 -13.57
N VAL A 11 12.47 -7.74 -12.28
CA VAL A 11 11.48 -7.82 -11.19
C VAL A 11 10.36 -6.80 -11.39
N PHE A 12 10.69 -5.56 -11.74
CA PHE A 12 9.71 -4.49 -11.99
C PHE A 12 8.75 -4.87 -13.11
N VAL A 13 9.27 -5.32 -14.26
CA VAL A 13 8.44 -5.71 -15.41
C VAL A 13 7.55 -6.90 -15.05
N LEU A 14 8.10 -7.96 -14.48
CA LEU A 14 7.33 -9.15 -14.10
C LEU A 14 6.27 -8.84 -13.04
N ALA A 15 6.58 -8.01 -12.04
CA ALA A 15 5.63 -7.59 -11.02
C ALA A 15 4.47 -6.76 -11.62
N ALA A 16 4.76 -5.89 -12.60
CA ALA A 16 3.72 -5.13 -13.32
C ALA A 16 2.77 -6.06 -14.09
N PHE A 17 3.31 -7.07 -14.80
CA PHE A 17 2.49 -8.09 -15.47
C PHE A 17 1.62 -8.87 -14.49
N VAL A 18 2.18 -9.29 -13.36
CA VAL A 18 1.42 -9.99 -12.31
C VAL A 18 0.31 -9.10 -11.75
N GLY A 19 0.60 -7.84 -11.43
CA GLY A 19 -0.39 -6.89 -10.93
C GLY A 19 -1.55 -6.69 -11.91
N PHE A 20 -1.25 -6.54 -13.20
CA PHE A 20 -2.26 -6.43 -14.25
C PHE A 20 -3.17 -7.67 -14.33
N GLU A 21 -2.59 -8.86 -14.34
CA GLU A 21 -3.34 -10.11 -14.47
C GLU A 21 -4.20 -10.41 -13.23
N VAL A 22 -3.74 -10.02 -12.04
CA VAL A 22 -4.51 -10.13 -10.79
C VAL A 22 -5.72 -9.20 -10.81
N ILE A 23 -5.55 -7.93 -11.20
CA ILE A 23 -6.65 -6.95 -11.20
C ILE A 23 -7.71 -7.28 -12.25
N ARG A 24 -7.32 -7.81 -13.41
CA ARG A 24 -8.27 -8.20 -14.49
C ARG A 24 -9.30 -9.24 -14.07
N ARG A 25 -9.01 -10.04 -13.04
CA ARG A 25 -9.85 -11.16 -12.60
C ARG A 25 -10.75 -10.81 -11.42
N VAL A 26 -10.79 -9.54 -10.99
CA VAL A 26 -11.65 -9.08 -9.90
C VAL A 26 -13.11 -8.91 -10.35
N SER A 27 -14.04 -9.31 -9.48
CA SER A 27 -15.48 -9.08 -9.66
C SER A 27 -15.80 -7.57 -9.68
N PRO A 28 -16.72 -7.10 -10.54
CA PRO A 28 -17.09 -5.69 -10.61
C PRO A 28 -17.56 -5.07 -9.28
N LEU A 29 -18.16 -5.89 -8.41
CA LEU A 29 -18.62 -5.47 -7.08
C LEU A 29 -17.46 -5.04 -6.17
N LEU A 30 -16.24 -5.50 -6.44
CA LEU A 30 -15.07 -5.23 -5.61
C LEU A 30 -14.21 -4.09 -6.14
N HIS A 31 -14.56 -3.37 -7.22
CA HIS A 31 -13.72 -2.28 -7.73
C HIS A 31 -13.50 -1.15 -6.71
N THR A 32 -14.55 -0.74 -5.98
CA THR A 32 -14.43 0.32 -4.97
C THR A 32 -13.64 -0.16 -3.73
N PRO A 33 -13.89 -1.35 -3.17
CA PRO A 33 -13.00 -1.93 -2.15
C PRO A 33 -11.56 -2.12 -2.64
N LEU A 34 -11.36 -2.53 -3.89
CA LEU A 34 -10.04 -2.74 -4.49
C LEU A 34 -9.29 -1.41 -4.61
N MET A 35 -9.96 -0.34 -5.03
CA MET A 35 -9.37 1.00 -5.08
C MET A 35 -8.87 1.46 -3.70
N SER A 36 -9.65 1.22 -2.64
CA SER A 36 -9.25 1.50 -1.26
C SER A 36 -8.06 0.63 -0.82
N LEU A 37 -8.07 -0.66 -1.18
CA LEU A 37 -7.00 -1.59 -0.85
C LEU A 37 -5.68 -1.21 -1.51
N THR A 38 -5.69 -0.83 -2.80
CA THR A 38 -4.47 -0.42 -3.51
C THR A 38 -3.89 0.86 -2.93
N ASN A 39 -4.72 1.79 -2.45
CA ASN A 39 -4.25 2.96 -1.71
C ASN A 39 -3.58 2.58 -0.38
N ALA A 40 -4.12 1.59 0.34
CA ALA A 40 -3.49 1.09 1.57
C ALA A 40 -2.15 0.38 1.32
N LEU A 41 -2.01 -0.31 0.18
CA LEU A 41 -0.78 -1.02 -0.20
C LEU A 41 0.35 -0.07 -0.64
N ASP A 42 0.02 1.06 -1.26
CA ASP A 42 1.01 2.09 -1.64
C ASP A 42 1.71 2.71 -0.42
N ALA A 43 1.14 2.54 0.78
CA ALA A 43 1.78 2.97 2.02
C ALA A 43 3.12 2.25 2.34
N ILE A 44 3.56 1.30 1.52
CA ILE A 44 4.92 0.70 1.57
C ILE A 44 6.03 1.76 1.57
N VAL A 45 5.76 2.97 1.09
CA VAL A 45 6.63 4.16 1.20
C VAL A 45 7.12 4.40 2.64
N VAL A 46 6.39 3.93 3.66
CA VAL A 46 6.82 3.99 5.07
C VAL A 46 8.21 3.35 5.28
N VAL A 47 8.56 2.29 4.54
CA VAL A 47 9.87 1.64 4.63
C VAL A 47 10.97 2.60 4.19
N ALA A 48 10.76 3.30 3.07
CA ALA A 48 11.70 4.31 2.59
C ALA A 48 11.81 5.49 3.56
N ALA A 49 10.68 5.95 4.11
CA ALA A 49 10.65 7.04 5.07
C ALA A 49 11.44 6.72 6.36
N ILE A 50 11.32 5.49 6.89
CA ILE A 50 12.09 5.03 8.05
C ILE A 50 13.59 5.01 7.73
N ILE A 51 13.98 4.51 6.56
CA ILE A 51 15.38 4.47 6.13
C ILE A 51 15.94 5.90 6.07
N ILE A 52 15.23 6.84 5.45
CA ILE A 52 15.67 8.24 5.34
C ILE A 52 15.77 8.89 6.72
N ALA A 53 14.76 8.73 7.57
CA ALA A 53 14.74 9.30 8.91
C ALA A 53 15.90 8.78 9.79
N GLY A 54 16.28 7.51 9.63
CA GLY A 54 17.36 6.88 10.40
C GLY A 54 18.78 7.19 9.91
N ARG A 55 18.95 7.82 8.74
CA ARG A 55 20.29 8.14 8.20
C ARG A 55 20.93 9.37 8.82
N HIS A 56 20.16 10.24 9.49
CA HIS A 56 20.64 11.43 10.21
C HIS A 56 21.63 12.33 9.44
N GLU A 57 21.53 12.40 8.10
CA GLU A 57 22.51 13.13 7.28
C GLU A 57 22.45 14.65 7.49
N THR A 58 21.25 15.20 7.64
CA THR A 58 21.02 16.61 7.98
C THR A 58 19.81 16.76 8.90
N ALA A 59 19.77 17.85 9.66
CA ALA A 59 18.61 18.17 10.51
C ALA A 59 17.32 18.29 9.68
N LEU A 60 17.40 18.89 8.48
CA LEU A 60 16.28 19.03 7.56
C LEU A 60 15.80 17.67 7.04
N SER A 61 16.72 16.80 6.59
CA SER A 61 16.39 15.44 6.14
C SER A 61 15.74 14.62 7.25
N THR A 62 16.20 14.76 8.49
CA THR A 62 15.62 14.07 9.65
C THR A 62 14.19 14.53 9.91
N VAL A 63 13.95 15.84 9.92
CA VAL A 63 12.60 16.41 10.12
C VAL A 63 11.65 15.97 9.00
N LEU A 64 12.08 16.06 7.74
CA LEU A 64 11.27 15.59 6.61
C LEU A 64 11.04 14.08 6.66
N GLY A 65 12.02 13.29 7.08
CA GLY A 65 11.89 11.85 7.28
C GLY A 65 10.83 11.51 8.33
N VAL A 66 10.83 12.20 9.48
CA VAL A 66 9.81 12.01 10.53
C VAL A 66 8.41 12.36 10.02
N VAL A 67 8.28 13.48 9.28
CA VAL A 67 7.00 13.87 8.66
C VAL A 67 6.55 12.84 7.63
N ALA A 68 7.47 12.32 6.81
CA ALA A 68 7.18 11.28 5.84
C ALA A 68 6.71 9.99 6.52
N VAL A 69 7.34 9.57 7.63
CA VAL A 69 6.91 8.40 8.41
C VAL A 69 5.50 8.61 8.94
N ALA A 70 5.19 9.76 9.55
CA ALA A 70 3.86 10.05 10.07
C ALA A 70 2.80 10.05 8.95
N ALA A 71 3.09 10.69 7.82
CA ALA A 71 2.20 10.74 6.67
C ALA A 71 1.95 9.34 6.08
N SER A 72 3.00 8.57 5.78
CA SER A 72 2.87 7.21 5.25
C SER A 72 2.14 6.28 6.21
N PHE A 73 2.40 6.38 7.53
CA PHE A 73 1.71 5.57 8.52
C PHE A 73 0.22 5.91 8.61
N SER A 74 -0.15 7.19 8.57
CA SER A 74 -1.56 7.58 8.55
C SER A 74 -2.32 7.06 7.32
N ASN A 75 -1.69 7.10 6.14
CA ASN A 75 -2.24 6.52 4.92
C ASN A 75 -2.40 4.98 5.06
N MET A 76 -1.40 4.30 5.61
CA MET A 76 -1.45 2.85 5.88
C MET A 76 -2.65 2.51 6.77
N VAL A 77 -2.74 3.11 7.96
CA VAL A 77 -3.78 2.80 8.94
C VAL A 77 -5.17 3.18 8.41
N GLY A 78 -5.31 4.39 7.85
CA GLY A 78 -6.57 4.86 7.30
C GLY A 78 -7.05 3.99 6.13
N GLY A 79 -6.14 3.65 5.21
CA GLY A 79 -6.43 2.81 4.05
C GLY A 79 -6.90 1.42 4.46
N PHE A 80 -6.22 0.75 5.40
CA PHE A 80 -6.63 -0.57 5.86
C PHE A 80 -7.95 -0.55 6.64
N LEU A 81 -8.20 0.47 7.48
CA LEU A 81 -9.45 0.61 8.23
C LEU A 81 -10.66 0.82 7.30
N ILE A 82 -10.53 1.70 6.30
CA ILE A 82 -11.60 1.95 5.34
C ILE A 82 -11.88 0.69 4.52
N THR A 83 -10.82 0.02 4.07
CA THR A 83 -10.94 -1.23 3.29
C THR A 83 -11.63 -2.33 4.09
N ASP A 84 -11.26 -2.52 5.37
CA ASP A 84 -11.92 -3.48 6.25
C ASP A 84 -13.41 -3.17 6.43
N ARG A 85 -13.76 -1.89 6.63
CA ARG A 85 -15.16 -1.46 6.71
C ARG A 85 -15.94 -1.77 5.43
N MET A 86 -15.36 -1.52 4.27
CA MET A 86 -15.97 -1.83 2.97
C MET A 86 -16.17 -3.35 2.80
N LEU A 87 -15.16 -4.16 3.12
CA LEU A 87 -15.23 -5.62 2.98
C LEU A 87 -16.21 -6.26 3.97
N ARG A 88 -16.40 -5.67 5.16
CA ARG A 88 -17.41 -6.13 6.12
C ARG A 88 -18.85 -5.98 5.60
N MET A 89 -19.11 -5.03 4.68
CA MET A 89 -20.44 -4.87 4.07
C MET A 89 -20.80 -6.03 3.14
N PHE A 90 -19.82 -6.79 2.63
CA PHE A 90 -20.05 -8.00 1.83
C PHE A 90 -20.33 -9.24 2.68
N LYS A 91 -19.89 -9.24 3.94
CA LYS A 91 -20.29 -10.27 4.89
C LYS A 91 -21.69 -9.89 5.36
N LEU A 92 -22.71 -10.51 4.77
CA LEU A 92 -24.09 -10.44 5.27
C LEU A 92 -24.05 -10.47 6.80
N SER A 93 -24.52 -9.39 7.42
CA SER A 93 -24.83 -9.38 8.84
C SER A 93 -25.60 -10.66 9.09
N LYS A 94 -25.08 -11.57 9.92
CA LYS A 94 -25.87 -12.70 10.39
C LYS A 94 -27.06 -12.08 11.10
N THR A 95 -28.17 -11.90 10.38
CA THR A 95 -29.46 -11.62 10.98
C THR A 95 -29.66 -12.76 11.95
N LYS A 96 -29.48 -12.50 13.25
CA LYS A 96 -30.02 -13.37 14.29
C LYS A 96 -31.51 -13.45 13.97
N LYS A 97 -31.93 -14.54 13.33
CA LYS A 97 -33.35 -14.88 13.29
C LYS A 97 -33.79 -15.10 14.74
N PRO A 98 -34.97 -14.58 15.11
CA PRO A 98 -35.47 -14.56 16.48
C PRO A 98 -35.56 -15.97 17.09
#